data_AF-A0A498CD94-F1
#
_entry.id   AF-A0A498CD94-F1
#
_cell.length_a   1.000
_cell.length_b   1.000
_cell.length_c   1.000
_cell.angle_alpha   90.00
_cell.angle_beta   90.00
_cell.angle_gamma   90.00
#
_symmetry.space_group_name_H-M   'P 1'
#
loop_
_entity.id
_entity.type
_entity.pdbx_description
1 polymer ?
#
loop_
_entity_poly.entity_id
_entity_poly.type
_entity_poly.pdbx_seq_one_letter_code
_entity_poly.pdbx_strand_id
1 'polypeptide(L)' 'MTDSEAISNLRLRKRYRLQLRRHGRCWACQFRQQGTDGYHCKGFTARQGSCDTDGRLPVFRFDAAVLEGLRDAQ' A
#
# COMPACT_ATOMS: atom_id res chain seq x y z
N MET A 1 -26.30 0.91 5.44
CA MET A 1 -24.98 0.39 5.83
C MET A 1 -25.20 -0.50 7.03
N THR A 2 -24.91 -1.78 6.92
CA THR A 2 -25.18 -2.78 7.98
C THR A 2 -24.06 -2.78 9.03
N ASP A 3 -24.33 -3.31 10.23
CA ASP A 3 -23.30 -3.46 11.27
C ASP A 3 -22.12 -4.32 10.80
N SER A 4 -22.40 -5.32 9.95
CA SER A 4 -21.39 -6.17 9.32
C SER A 4 -20.45 -5.35 8.42
N GLU A 5 -20.99 -4.48 7.57
CA GLU A 5 -20.21 -3.59 6.71
C GLU A 5 -19.35 -2.61 7.51
N ALA A 6 -19.86 -2.11 8.64
CA ALA A 6 -19.11 -1.22 9.53
C ALA A 6 -17.91 -1.92 10.17
N ILE A 7 -18.10 -3.16 10.65
CA ILE A 7 -17.03 -3.98 11.24
C ILE A 7 -15.95 -4.30 10.20
N SER A 8 -16.33 -4.73 8.99
CA SER A 8 -15.38 -5.00 7.90
C SER A 8 -14.58 -3.75 7.50
N ASN A 9 -15.23 -2.59 7.40
CA ASN A 9 -14.55 -1.32 7.14
C ASN A 9 -13.54 -0.95 8.24
N LEU A 10 -13.89 -1.17 9.52
CA LEU A 10 -12.98 -0.92 10.64
C LEU A 10 -11.73 -1.81 10.57
N ARG A 11 -11.91 -3.10 10.28
CA ARG A 11 -10.80 -4.06 10.10
C ARG A 11 -9.89 -3.66 8.94
N LEU A 12 -10.48 -3.32 7.80
CA LEU A 12 -9.75 -2.85 6.61
C LEU A 12 -8.89 -1.62 6.92
N ARG A 13 -9.45 -0.62 7.62
CA ARG A 13 -8.69 0.56 8.08
C ARG A 13 -7.54 0.21 9.02
N LYS A 14 -7.74 -0.72 9.96
CA LYS A 14 -6.68 -1.16 10.87
C LYS A 14 -5.55 -1.86 10.13
N ARG A 15 -5.87 -2.81 9.23
CA ARG A 15 -4.89 -3.52 8.40
C ARG A 15 -4.11 -2.55 7.52
N TYR A 16 -4.79 -1.63 6.85
CA TYR A 16 -4.14 -0.61 6.04
C TYR A 16 -3.14 0.24 6.85
N ARG A 17 -3.54 0.71 8.03
CA ARG A 17 -2.63 1.46 8.93
C ARG A 17 -1.42 0.62 9.36
N LEU A 18 -1.60 -0.66 9.65
CA LEU A 18 -0.50 -1.56 10.01
C LEU A 18 0.50 -1.70 8.86
N GLN A 19 0.01 -1.92 7.64
CA GLN A 19 0.86 -2.06 6.45
C GLN A 19 1.65 -0.78 6.15
N LEU A 20 0.99 0.38 6.26
CA LEU A 20 1.67 1.67 6.13
C LEU A 20 2.78 1.88 7.15
N ARG A 21 2.61 1.41 8.40
CA ARG A 21 3.66 1.50 9.43
C ARG A 21 4.84 0.58 9.13
N ARG A 22 4.58 -0.62 8.59
CA ARG A 22 5.62 -1.64 8.33
C ARG A 22 6.43 -1.36 7.06
N HIS A 23 5.77 -0.87 6.03
CA HIS A 23 6.33 -0.85 4.67
C HIS A 23 6.23 0.52 3.99
N GLY A 24 5.71 1.53 4.70
CA GLY A 24 5.48 2.86 4.14
C GLY A 24 4.36 2.89 3.10
N ARG A 25 4.21 4.05 2.44
CA ARG A 25 3.17 4.26 1.40
C ARG A 25 3.43 3.47 0.11
N CYS A 26 4.67 3.07 -0.15
CA CYS A 26 5.06 2.36 -1.37
C CYS A 26 4.49 0.94 -1.43
N TRP A 27 4.17 0.31 -0.30
CA TRP A 27 3.60 -1.04 -0.25
C TRP A 27 2.28 -1.18 -1.03
N ALA A 28 1.47 -0.13 -1.05
CA ALA A 28 0.16 -0.17 -1.71
C ALA A 28 0.21 0.34 -3.16
N CYS A 29 1.39 0.73 -3.65
CA CYS A 29 1.57 1.37 -4.95
C CYS A 29 1.56 0.33 -6.08
N GLN A 30 0.69 0.49 -7.09
CA GLN A 30 0.70 -0.34 -8.30
C GLN A 30 2.01 -0.27 -9.11
N PHE A 31 2.79 0.79 -8.92
CA PHE A 31 4.09 0.99 -9.58
C PHE A 31 5.26 0.54 -8.70
N ARG A 32 5.05 -0.30 -7.68
CA ARG A 32 6.16 -0.85 -6.89
C ARG A 32 6.80 -2.05 -7.58
N GLN A 33 8.09 -2.25 -7.37
CA GLN A 33 8.84 -3.44 -7.73
C GLN A 33 9.54 -3.98 -6.47
N GLN A 34 9.50 -5.30 -6.27
CA GLN A 34 10.23 -5.95 -5.19
C GLN A 34 11.67 -6.24 -5.67
N GLY A 35 12.66 -5.76 -4.90
CA GLY A 35 14.09 -5.99 -5.10
C GLY A 35 14.75 -6.53 -3.83
N THR A 36 16.07 -6.68 -3.85
CA THR A 36 16.88 -7.22 -2.73
C THR A 36 16.78 -6.36 -1.48
N ASP A 37 16.66 -5.05 -1.65
CA ASP A 37 16.61 -4.08 -0.54
C ASP A 37 15.16 -3.72 -0.14
N GLY A 38 14.17 -4.41 -0.70
CA GLY A 38 12.75 -4.19 -0.42
C GLY A 38 11.94 -3.66 -1.61
N TYR A 39 10.99 -2.76 -1.36
CA TYR A 39 10.09 -2.23 -2.39
C TYR A 39 10.61 -0.90 -2.98
N HIS A 40 10.75 -0.83 -4.31
CA HIS A 40 11.20 0.35 -5.05
C HIS A 40 10.16 0.83 -6.06
N CYS A 41 10.29 2.05 -6.57
CA CYS A 41 9.43 2.53 -7.66
C CYS A 41 9.88 1.90 -8.98
N LYS A 42 8.94 1.27 -9.69
CA LYS A 42 9.13 0.61 -10.99
C LYS A 42 9.65 1.63 -12.01
N GLY A 43 10.79 1.33 -12.61
CA GLY A 43 11.47 2.23 -13.56
C GLY A 43 12.31 3.33 -12.91
N PHE A 44 12.37 3.41 -11.58
CA PHE A 44 13.14 4.42 -10.84
C PHE A 44 13.94 3.77 -9.71
N THR A 45 14.83 2.84 -10.05
CA THR A 45 15.66 2.09 -9.09
C THR A 45 16.69 2.96 -8.36
N ALA A 46 17.16 4.04 -8.99
CA ALA A 46 18.12 4.98 -8.40
C ALA A 46 17.48 6.03 -7.46
N ARG A 47 16.15 6.01 -7.29
CA ARG A 47 15.45 7.02 -6.49
C ARG A 47 15.71 6.78 -5.00
N GLN A 48 16.41 7.73 -4.37
CA GLN A 48 16.59 7.77 -2.92
C GLN A 48 15.50 8.66 -2.31
N GLY A 49 14.81 8.16 -1.29
CA GLY A 49 13.75 8.90 -0.59
C GLY A 49 12.34 8.40 -0.86
N SER A 50 11.37 9.05 -0.22
CA SER A 50 9.95 8.69 -0.29
C SER A 50 9.27 9.50 -1.39
N CYS A 51 8.09 9.07 -1.82
CA CYS A 51 7.34 9.82 -2.84
C CYS A 51 6.85 11.20 -2.37
N ASP A 52 6.94 11.49 -1.07
CA ASP A 52 6.69 12.83 -0.54
C ASP A 52 7.85 13.79 -0.81
N THR A 53 9.06 13.28 -1.05
CA THR A 53 10.30 14.06 -1.00
C THR A 53 10.57 14.78 -2.32
N ASP A 54 10.01 14.31 -3.43
CA ASP A 54 10.22 14.87 -4.78
C ASP A 54 8.90 15.34 -5.44
N GLY A 55 7.80 15.36 -4.69
CA GLY A 55 6.47 15.77 -5.18
C GLY A 55 5.86 14.80 -6.22
N ARG A 56 6.55 13.71 -6.56
CA ARG A 56 6.05 12.68 -7.49
C ARG A 56 5.32 11.63 -6.67
N LEU A 57 4.10 11.99 -6.28
CA LEU A 57 3.18 11.04 -5.65
C LEU A 57 2.99 9.83 -6.57
N PRO A 58 2.99 8.60 -6.05
CA PRO A 58 2.53 7.49 -6.85
C PRO A 58 1.06 7.74 -7.13
N VAL A 59 0.59 7.42 -8.34
CA VAL A 59 -0.85 7.33 -8.56
C VAL A 59 -1.32 6.19 -7.64
N PHE A 60 -2.02 6.57 -6.56
CA PHE A 60 -2.44 5.70 -5.45
C PHE A 60 -3.55 4.74 -5.87
N ARG A 61 -3.33 3.95 -6.91
CA ARG A 61 -4.17 2.81 -7.20
C ARG A 61 -3.60 1.61 -6.47
N PHE A 62 -4.44 1.01 -5.64
CA PHE A 62 -4.21 -0.31 -5.10
C PHE A 62 -4.31 -1.31 -6.25
N ASP A 63 -3.33 -2.20 -6.37
CA ASP A 63 -3.50 -3.36 -7.23
C ASP A 63 -4.49 -4.37 -6.59
N ALA A 64 -4.96 -5.33 -7.38
CA ALA A 64 -5.92 -6.32 -6.91
C ALA A 64 -5.37 -7.14 -5.72
N ALA A 65 -4.08 -7.46 -5.71
CA ALA A 65 -3.47 -8.25 -4.64
C ALA A 65 -3.46 -7.49 -3.29
N VAL A 66 -3.23 -6.17 -3.32
CA VAL A 66 -3.32 -5.29 -2.15
C VAL A 66 -4.77 -5.22 -1.66
N LEU A 67 -5.74 -5.07 -2.56
CA LEU A 67 -7.16 -5.05 -2.19
C LEU A 67 -7.61 -6.36 -1.56
N GLU A 68 -7.18 -7.50 -2.11
CA GLU A 68 -7.49 -8.83 -1.56
C GLU A 68 -6.81 -9.06 -0.21
N GLY A 69 -5.54 -8.66 -0.03
CA GLY A 69 -4.87 -8.75 1.26
C GLY A 69 -5.43 -7.83 2.36
N LEU A 70 -6.10 -6.73 1.96
CA LEU A 70 -6.78 -5.82 2.88
C LEU A 70 -8.20 -6.27 3.22
N ARG A 71 -8.89 -6.93 2.28
CA ARG A 71 -10.10 -7.69 2.56
C ARG A 71 -9.72 -8.86 3.47
N ASP A 72 -10.69 -9.40 4.19
CA ASP A 72 -10.43 -10.50 5.13
C ASP A 72 -9.90 -11.73 4.35
N ALA A 73 -8.59 -11.78 4.06
CA ALA A 73 -7.89 -13.02 3.77
C ALA A 73 -8.15 -13.92 4.98
N GLN A 74 -8.86 -15.02 4.69
CA GLN A 74 -9.49 -15.98 5.61
C GLN A 74 -8.78 -16.14 6.96
#